data_AF-A0A1W6L6B1-F1
#
_entry.id   AF-A0A1W6L6B1-F1
#
_cell.length_a   1.000
_cell.length_b   1.000
_cell.length_c   1.000
_cell.angle_alpha   90.00
_cell.angle_beta   90.00
_cell.angle_gamma   90.00
#
_symmetry.space_group_name_H-M   'P 1'
#
loop_
_entity.id
_entity.type
_entity.pdbx_description
1 polymer ?
#
loop_
_entity_poly.entity_id
_entity_poly.type
_entity_poly.pdbx_seq_one_letter_code
_entity_poly.pdbx_strand_id
1 'polypeptide(L)'
;MTRKSVEALREELRHQGKAACSHGAAISDPFGPLAGSLALCAALWMLPATGAASGADMDDLARRLRQDGAEQVNLQLGAQTQFMASLNQAAADCDPPAVQLAVALSRTRDAKARELHEESLRAAVGACTDLVLSLLTPAEVPRICGSVSGWTVTQTARELRRRIAQLDLEERRQATRHGKACRAAYLHELQTTRVGLRVAPSRKAGP
;
A
#
# COMPACT_ATOMS: atom_id res chain seq x y z
N MET A 1 -18.57 -20.33 -26.59
CA MET A 1 -19.05 -20.05 -25.22
C MET A 1 -20.14 -18.99 -25.30
N THR A 2 -21.37 -19.32 -24.91
CA THR A 2 -22.53 -18.42 -25.03
C THR A 2 -22.67 -17.57 -23.76
N ARG A 3 -23.24 -16.35 -23.88
CA ARG A 3 -23.43 -15.40 -22.75
C ARG A 3 -24.11 -16.05 -21.53
N LYS A 4 -25.00 -17.02 -21.74
CA LYS A 4 -25.68 -17.77 -20.67
C LYS A 4 -24.74 -18.59 -19.78
N SER A 5 -23.61 -19.07 -20.32
CA SER A 5 -22.63 -19.85 -19.53
C SER A 5 -21.81 -18.97 -18.59
N VAL A 6 -21.68 -17.68 -18.88
CA VAL A 6 -20.93 -16.74 -18.02
C VAL A 6 -21.76 -16.28 -16.82
N GLU A 7 -23.08 -16.14 -16.99
CA GLU A 7 -23.98 -15.79 -15.87
C GLU A 7 -24.16 -16.94 -14.88
N ALA A 8 -24.26 -18.19 -15.36
CA ALA A 8 -24.32 -19.36 -14.49
C ALA A 8 -23.07 -19.53 -13.59
N LEU A 9 -21.88 -19.29 -14.16
CA LEU A 9 -20.61 -19.34 -13.40
C LEU A 9 -20.48 -18.21 -12.37
N ARG A 10 -21.14 -17.06 -12.61
CA ARG A 10 -21.14 -15.91 -11.69
C ARG A 10 -22.08 -16.12 -10.50
N GLU A 11 -23.13 -16.91 -10.66
CA GLU A 11 -24.06 -17.29 -9.59
C GLU A 11 -23.46 -18.37 -8.67
N GLU A 12 -22.76 -19.36 -9.24
CA GLU A 12 -22.08 -20.44 -8.50
C GLU A 12 -21.00 -19.91 -7.54
N LEU A 13 -20.21 -18.92 -7.98
CA LEU A 13 -19.18 -18.27 -7.15
C LEU A 13 -19.75 -17.45 -5.99
N ARG A 14 -21.02 -17.02 -6.07
CA ARG A 14 -21.67 -16.22 -5.03
C ARG A 14 -22.16 -17.09 -3.85
N HIS A 15 -22.34 -18.40 -4.05
CA HIS A 15 -22.75 -19.33 -3.00
C HIS A 15 -21.57 -20.02 -2.28
N GLN A 16 -20.39 -20.14 -2.90
CA GLN A 16 -19.22 -20.78 -2.27
C GLN A 16 -18.51 -19.89 -1.22
N GLY A 17 -18.76 -18.58 -1.20
CA GLY A 17 -18.15 -17.64 -0.25
C GLY A 17 -18.68 -17.67 1.20
N LYS A 18 -19.62 -18.57 1.54
CA LYS A 18 -20.31 -18.57 2.85
C LYS A 18 -20.01 -19.75 3.77
N ALA A 19 -19.10 -20.67 3.40
CA ALA A 19 -18.83 -21.87 4.20
C ALA A 19 -17.33 -22.10 4.42
N ALA A 20 -16.68 -21.22 5.20
CA ALA A 20 -15.40 -21.55 5.83
C ALA A 20 -15.15 -20.59 7.00
N CYS A 21 -15.38 -21.06 8.22
CA CYS A 21 -14.62 -20.77 9.45
C CYS A 21 -15.44 -21.17 10.68
N SER A 22 -15.40 -22.46 11.03
CA SER A 22 -15.71 -22.91 12.38
C SER A 22 -15.09 -24.28 12.63
N HIS A 23 -13.86 -24.30 13.14
CA HIS A 23 -13.38 -25.40 13.97
C HIS A 23 -12.56 -24.79 15.11
N GLY A 24 -13.18 -24.80 16.29
CA GLY A 24 -12.51 -24.53 17.55
C GLY A 24 -11.72 -25.74 18.03
N ALA A 25 -10.64 -25.47 18.75
CA ALA A 25 -10.08 -26.40 19.71
C ALA A 25 -10.15 -25.72 21.08
N ALA A 26 -10.97 -26.31 21.95
CA ALA A 26 -11.11 -25.97 23.35
C ALA A 26 -9.93 -26.53 24.15
N ILE A 27 -9.41 -25.73 25.08
CA ILE A 27 -8.66 -26.23 26.24
C ILE A 27 -9.28 -25.57 27.46
N SER A 28 -9.84 -26.40 28.33
CA SER A 28 -10.53 -26.05 29.56
C SER A 28 -9.55 -26.05 30.76
N ASP A 29 -9.56 -24.94 31.53
CA ASP A 29 -9.65 -24.76 33.00
C ASP A 29 -8.80 -25.64 33.98
N PRO A 30 -8.59 -25.29 35.29
CA PRO A 30 -9.31 -24.32 36.14
C PRO A 30 -8.46 -23.51 37.16
N PHE A 31 -9.10 -22.58 37.88
CA PHE A 31 -8.96 -22.22 39.31
C PHE A 31 -8.99 -20.70 39.59
N GLY A 32 -10.08 -20.25 40.24
CA GLY A 32 -10.09 -19.04 41.07
C GLY A 32 -11.27 -18.09 40.85
N PRO A 33 -12.24 -17.98 41.80
CA PRO A 33 -13.36 -17.07 41.69
C PRO A 33 -13.09 -15.78 42.48
N LEU A 34 -13.18 -14.61 41.84
CA LEU A 34 -13.57 -13.39 42.54
C LEU A 34 -14.49 -12.55 41.65
N ALA A 35 -15.72 -12.44 42.17
CA ALA A 35 -16.78 -11.53 41.82
C ALA A 35 -16.33 -10.13 41.37
N GLY A 36 -17.03 -9.57 40.38
CA GLY A 36 -17.01 -8.13 40.18
C GLY A 36 -17.44 -7.66 38.80
N SER A 37 -18.73 -7.35 38.68
CA SER A 37 -19.25 -6.24 37.86
C SER A 37 -19.33 -6.38 36.33
N LEU A 38 -20.59 -6.56 35.90
CA LEU A 38 -21.18 -6.06 34.65
C LEU A 38 -20.68 -4.66 34.26
N ALA A 39 -20.22 -4.48 33.02
CA ALA A 39 -20.44 -3.25 32.25
C ALA A 39 -20.26 -3.49 30.74
N LEU A 40 -21.30 -3.14 29.99
CA LEU A 40 -21.36 -3.02 28.55
C LEU A 40 -20.15 -2.26 27.97
N CYS A 41 -19.59 -2.76 26.87
CA CYS A 41 -19.02 -1.95 25.79
C CYS A 41 -19.14 -2.72 24.46
N ALA A 42 -20.40 -2.96 24.05
CA ALA A 42 -20.73 -3.29 22.68
C ALA A 42 -20.88 -1.97 21.90
N ALA A 43 -19.79 -1.47 21.30
CA ALA A 43 -19.82 -0.44 20.27
C ALA A 43 -18.42 -0.19 19.71
N LEU A 44 -17.94 -1.01 18.76
CA LEU A 44 -16.84 -0.58 17.88
C LEU A 44 -16.73 -1.45 16.61
N TRP A 45 -17.80 -1.52 15.81
CA TRP A 45 -17.72 -1.98 14.41
C TRP A 45 -18.57 -1.09 13.48
N MET A 46 -18.55 0.22 13.73
CA MET A 46 -18.86 1.19 12.67
C MET A 46 -17.54 1.61 12.02
N LEU A 47 -16.97 0.72 11.20
CA LEU A 47 -16.02 1.20 10.20
C LEU A 47 -16.84 2.03 9.20
N PRO A 48 -16.46 3.29 8.93
CA PRO A 48 -17.04 4.01 7.81
C PRO A 48 -16.71 3.21 6.55
N ALA A 49 -17.74 2.91 5.75
CA ALA A 49 -17.55 2.56 4.36
C ALA A 49 -16.74 3.69 3.74
N THR A 50 -15.43 3.46 3.59
CA THR A 50 -14.55 4.33 2.83
C THR A 50 -15.18 4.49 1.46
N GLY A 51 -15.54 5.74 1.14
CA GLY A 51 -16.22 6.07 -0.11
C GLY A 51 -15.45 5.46 -1.26
N ALA A 52 -16.08 4.49 -1.93
CA ALA A 52 -15.60 4.00 -3.20
C ALA A 52 -15.51 5.22 -4.10
N ALA A 53 -14.29 5.68 -4.39
CA ALA A 53 -14.04 6.47 -5.58
C ALA A 53 -14.71 5.69 -6.71
N SER A 54 -15.75 6.26 -7.30
CA SER A 54 -16.71 5.45 -8.05
C SER A 54 -15.95 4.79 -9.19
N GLY A 55 -16.07 3.46 -9.35
CA GLY A 55 -15.30 2.74 -10.37
C GLY A 55 -15.47 3.31 -11.77
N ALA A 56 -16.60 3.98 -12.03
CA ALA A 56 -16.88 4.72 -13.26
C ALA A 56 -15.90 5.87 -13.51
N ASP A 57 -15.43 6.56 -12.46
CA ASP A 57 -14.48 7.68 -12.59
C ASP A 57 -13.08 7.16 -12.95
N MET A 58 -12.68 6.00 -12.42
CA MET A 58 -11.38 5.38 -12.73
C MET A 58 -11.33 4.87 -14.17
N ASP A 59 -12.43 4.30 -14.68
CA ASP A 59 -12.54 3.84 -16.06
C ASP A 59 -12.49 5.01 -17.07
N ASP A 60 -13.11 6.15 -16.74
CA ASP A 60 -13.01 7.36 -17.56
C ASP A 60 -11.59 7.90 -17.56
N LEU A 61 -10.94 7.94 -16.39
CA LEU A 61 -9.53 8.36 -16.27
C LEU A 61 -8.59 7.46 -17.09
N ALA A 62 -8.77 6.14 -17.01
CA ALA A 62 -7.99 5.18 -17.80
C ALA A 62 -8.21 5.34 -19.31
N ARG A 63 -9.42 5.76 -19.72
CA ARG A 63 -9.72 6.07 -21.11
C ARG A 63 -9.00 7.34 -21.55
N ARG A 64 -9.13 8.44 -20.81
CA ARG A 64 -8.46 9.72 -21.10
C ARG A 64 -6.95 9.58 -21.10
N LEU A 65 -6.39 8.83 -20.16
CA LEU A 65 -4.95 8.58 -20.10
C LEU A 65 -4.42 7.91 -21.37
N ARG A 66 -5.20 7.01 -21.98
CA ARG A 66 -4.85 6.37 -23.27
C ARG A 66 -5.03 7.31 -24.47
N GLN A 67 -5.96 8.24 -24.40
CA GLN A 67 -6.29 9.17 -25.50
C GLN A 67 -5.39 10.40 -25.50
N ASP A 68 -5.22 11.02 -24.33
CA ASP A 68 -4.63 12.35 -24.14
C ASP A 68 -3.23 12.29 -23.50
N GLY A 69 -2.87 11.15 -22.90
CA GLY A 69 -1.61 10.96 -22.21
C GLY A 69 -1.57 11.48 -20.78
N ALA A 70 -0.52 11.12 -20.04
CA ALA A 70 -0.38 11.42 -18.60
C ALA A 70 -0.28 12.92 -18.30
N GLU A 71 0.32 13.71 -19.18
CA GLU A 71 0.49 15.16 -18.99
C GLU A 71 -0.86 15.87 -18.94
N GLN A 72 -1.68 15.67 -19.98
CA GLN A 72 -2.98 16.32 -20.11
C GLN A 72 -3.92 15.91 -18.96
N VAL A 73 -3.90 14.62 -18.61
CA VAL A 73 -4.70 14.12 -17.48
C VAL A 73 -4.24 14.72 -16.16
N ASN A 74 -2.94 14.82 -15.90
CA ASN A 74 -2.42 15.44 -14.67
C ASN A 74 -2.79 16.93 -14.56
N LEU A 75 -2.78 17.67 -15.67
CA LEU A 75 -3.24 19.06 -15.69
C LEU A 75 -4.73 19.17 -15.27
N GLN A 76 -5.58 18.25 -15.75
CA GLN A 76 -6.99 18.20 -15.37
C GLN A 76 -7.19 17.77 -13.92
N LEU A 77 -6.40 16.81 -13.44
CA LEU A 77 -6.42 16.33 -12.05
C LEU A 77 -5.94 17.40 -11.07
N GLY A 78 -5.02 18.26 -11.49
CA GLY A 78 -4.55 19.39 -10.69
C GLY A 78 -5.67 20.36 -10.29
N ALA A 79 -6.72 20.48 -11.13
CA ALA A 79 -7.92 21.24 -10.81
C ALA A 79 -8.90 20.48 -9.89
N GLN A 80 -8.74 19.17 -9.74
CA GLN A 80 -9.63 18.26 -9.01
C GLN A 80 -8.90 17.58 -7.84
N THR A 81 -8.43 18.40 -6.90
CA THR A 81 -7.56 17.95 -5.79
C THR A 81 -8.16 16.82 -4.95
N GLN A 82 -9.48 16.82 -4.71
CA GLN A 82 -10.16 15.76 -3.97
C GLN A 82 -10.10 14.41 -4.70
N PHE A 83 -10.34 14.41 -6.02
CA PHE A 83 -10.28 13.18 -6.80
C PHE A 83 -8.85 12.62 -6.86
N MET A 84 -7.85 13.48 -7.04
CA MET A 84 -6.44 13.08 -6.98
C MET A 84 -6.09 12.47 -5.61
N ALA A 85 -6.57 13.06 -4.51
CA ALA A 85 -6.37 12.50 -3.17
C ALA A 85 -7.04 11.11 -3.02
N SER A 86 -8.27 10.95 -3.51
CA SER A 86 -8.97 9.65 -3.49
C SER A 86 -8.25 8.59 -4.33
N LEU A 87 -7.76 8.94 -5.51
CA LEU A 87 -6.95 8.05 -6.36
C LEU A 87 -5.66 7.61 -5.65
N ASN A 88 -4.92 8.56 -5.09
CA ASN A 88 -3.67 8.26 -4.39
C ASN A 88 -3.91 7.42 -3.12
N GLN A 89 -4.99 7.69 -2.39
CA GLN A 89 -5.37 6.87 -1.24
C GLN A 89 -5.71 5.44 -1.68
N ALA A 90 -6.54 5.26 -2.71
CA ALA A 90 -6.87 3.94 -3.24
C ALA A 90 -5.62 3.17 -3.72
N ALA A 91 -4.67 3.85 -4.37
CA ALA A 91 -3.41 3.25 -4.76
C ALA A 91 -2.57 2.83 -3.55
N ALA A 92 -2.49 3.66 -2.50
CA ALA A 92 -1.80 3.34 -1.25
C ALA A 92 -2.44 2.14 -0.52
N ASP A 93 -3.77 2.00 -0.63
CA ASP A 93 -4.56 0.86 -0.13
C ASP A 93 -4.49 -0.37 -1.06
N CYS A 94 -3.63 -0.33 -2.09
CA CYS A 94 -3.37 -1.41 -3.02
C CYS A 94 -4.57 -1.82 -3.91
N ASP A 95 -5.46 -0.88 -4.20
CA ASP A 95 -6.49 -1.08 -5.23
C ASP A 95 -5.83 -1.23 -6.63
N PRO A 96 -5.98 -2.38 -7.32
CA PRO A 96 -5.24 -2.64 -8.55
C PRO A 96 -5.44 -1.64 -9.69
N PRO A 97 -6.67 -1.18 -10.02
CA PRO A 97 -6.84 -0.15 -11.05
C PRO A 97 -6.24 1.19 -10.63
N ALA A 98 -6.37 1.60 -9.37
CA ALA A 98 -5.75 2.83 -8.87
C ALA A 98 -4.21 2.77 -8.93
N VAL A 99 -3.59 1.65 -8.57
CA VAL A 99 -2.13 1.46 -8.67
C VAL A 99 -1.66 1.58 -10.13
N GLN A 100 -2.36 0.95 -11.07
CA GLN A 100 -2.02 1.04 -12.50
C GLN A 100 -2.10 2.49 -13.01
N LEU A 101 -3.15 3.21 -12.63
CA LEU A 101 -3.33 4.62 -12.99
C LEU A 101 -2.25 5.49 -12.36
N ALA A 102 -1.96 5.33 -11.07
CA ALA A 102 -0.91 6.07 -10.38
C ALA A 102 0.48 5.84 -10.99
N VAL A 103 0.81 4.59 -11.37
CA VAL A 103 2.07 4.28 -12.08
C VAL A 103 2.14 4.99 -13.43
N ALA A 104 1.05 4.98 -14.20
CA ALA A 104 1.04 5.63 -15.50
C ALA A 104 1.08 7.17 -15.38
N LEU A 105 0.38 7.74 -14.40
CA LEU A 105 0.36 9.18 -14.14
C LEU A 105 1.68 9.69 -13.56
N SER A 106 2.42 8.89 -12.79
CA SER A 106 3.73 9.26 -12.25
C SER A 106 4.81 9.42 -13.33
N ARG A 107 4.58 8.93 -14.55
CA ARG A 107 5.49 9.09 -15.71
C ARG A 107 5.40 10.48 -16.36
N THR A 108 4.67 11.39 -15.75
CA THR A 108 4.61 12.81 -16.12
C THR A 108 5.93 13.56 -15.91
N ARG A 109 6.10 14.66 -16.65
CA ARG A 109 7.19 15.62 -16.53
C ARG A 109 6.92 16.66 -15.44
N ASP A 110 5.65 16.86 -15.05
CA ASP A 110 5.30 17.69 -13.90
C ASP A 110 5.83 17.05 -12.62
N ALA A 111 6.87 17.66 -12.03
CA ALA A 111 7.52 17.13 -10.84
C ALA A 111 6.59 17.06 -9.63
N LYS A 112 5.63 18.00 -9.49
CA LYS A 112 4.70 18.05 -8.37
C LYS A 112 3.65 16.94 -8.49
N ALA A 113 3.06 16.79 -9.66
CA ALA A 113 2.10 15.72 -9.92
C ALA A 113 2.76 14.34 -9.79
N ARG A 114 3.98 14.18 -10.33
CA ARG A 114 4.77 12.97 -10.18
C ARG A 114 5.00 12.62 -8.71
N GLU A 115 5.48 13.55 -7.90
CA GLU A 115 5.79 13.30 -6.49
C GLU A 115 4.57 12.81 -5.70
N LEU A 116 3.38 13.37 -5.96
CA LEU A 116 2.14 12.96 -5.30
C LEU A 116 1.77 11.50 -5.62
N HIS A 117 1.93 11.08 -6.87
CA HIS A 117 1.70 9.69 -7.26
C HIS A 117 2.81 8.76 -6.75
N GLU A 118 4.08 9.15 -6.85
CA GLU A 118 5.20 8.37 -6.34
C GLU A 118 5.07 8.14 -4.82
N GLU A 119 4.62 9.13 -4.05
CA GLU A 119 4.38 8.99 -2.62
C GLU A 119 3.33 7.91 -2.30
N SER A 120 2.22 7.89 -3.03
CA SER A 120 1.20 6.84 -2.86
C SER A 120 1.73 5.45 -3.24
N LEU A 121 2.58 5.38 -4.27
CA LEU A 121 3.22 4.14 -4.70
C LEU A 121 4.28 3.65 -3.70
N ARG A 122 5.01 4.56 -3.04
CA ARG A 122 5.93 4.23 -1.93
C ARG A 122 5.19 3.65 -0.72
N ALA A 123 3.97 4.12 -0.46
CA ALA A 123 3.09 3.48 0.53
C ALA A 123 2.67 2.09 0.04
N ALA A 124 2.11 1.99 -1.17
CA ALA A 124 1.58 0.75 -1.75
C ALA A 124 2.60 -0.38 -1.85
N VAL A 125 3.85 -0.08 -2.24
CA VAL A 125 4.89 -1.12 -2.41
C VAL A 125 5.20 -1.87 -1.11
N GLY A 126 4.89 -1.32 0.07
CA GLY A 126 5.02 -2.01 1.35
C GLY A 126 3.91 -3.00 1.69
N ALA A 127 2.81 -3.00 0.91
CA ALA A 127 1.65 -3.86 1.10
C ALA A 127 1.40 -4.78 -0.11
N CYS A 128 1.56 -4.27 -1.34
CA CYS A 128 1.37 -5.01 -2.60
C CYS A 128 2.60 -4.93 -3.51
N THR A 129 3.76 -5.32 -2.99
CA THR A 129 5.06 -5.22 -3.68
C THR A 129 5.06 -5.86 -5.07
N ASP A 130 4.50 -7.07 -5.24
CA ASP A 130 4.49 -7.76 -6.55
C ASP A 130 3.73 -6.97 -7.61
N LEU A 131 2.55 -6.46 -7.25
CA LEU A 131 1.72 -5.69 -8.15
C LEU A 131 2.48 -4.44 -8.61
N VAL A 132 2.99 -3.64 -7.67
CA VAL A 132 3.70 -2.41 -7.98
C VAL A 132 4.96 -2.70 -8.82
N LEU A 133 5.80 -3.65 -8.39
CA LEU A 133 7.05 -3.95 -9.10
C LEU A 133 6.82 -4.55 -10.49
N SER A 134 5.69 -5.21 -10.74
CA SER A 134 5.35 -5.73 -12.08
C SER A 134 5.00 -4.64 -13.10
N LEU A 135 4.63 -3.45 -12.64
CA LEU A 135 4.18 -2.32 -13.48
C LEU A 135 5.30 -1.29 -13.74
N LEU A 136 6.35 -1.32 -12.93
CA LEU A 136 7.50 -0.42 -13.02
C LEU A 136 8.57 -0.98 -13.95
N THR A 137 9.30 -0.09 -14.61
CA THR A 137 10.58 -0.40 -15.24
C THR A 137 11.69 -0.45 -14.16
N PRO A 138 12.82 -1.14 -14.41
CA PRO A 138 13.91 -1.21 -13.44
C PRO A 138 14.49 0.15 -13.04
N ALA A 139 14.40 1.16 -13.91
CA ALA A 139 14.87 2.52 -13.65
C ALA A 139 13.92 3.33 -12.75
N GLU A 140 12.64 2.95 -12.71
CA GLU A 140 11.62 3.61 -11.86
C GLU A 140 11.66 3.06 -10.42
N VAL A 141 12.04 1.79 -10.25
CA VAL A 141 12.03 1.10 -8.95
C VAL A 141 12.69 1.90 -7.83
N PRO A 142 13.90 2.49 -7.98
CA PRO A 142 14.53 3.20 -6.88
C PRO A 142 13.76 4.42 -6.37
N ARG A 143 12.90 5.04 -7.19
CA ARG A 143 12.05 6.17 -6.77
C ARG A 143 10.84 5.75 -5.94
N ILE A 144 10.36 4.52 -6.17
CA ILE A 144 9.19 3.95 -5.50
C ILE A 144 9.57 3.09 -4.29
N CYS A 145 10.72 2.43 -4.33
CA CYS A 145 11.24 1.67 -3.19
C CYS A 145 12.03 2.56 -2.25
N GLY A 146 11.33 3.47 -1.59
CA GLY A 146 11.89 4.33 -0.56
C GLY A 146 10.95 4.63 0.61
N SER A 147 11.30 5.62 1.42
CA SER A 147 10.46 6.10 2.53
C SER A 147 9.28 6.94 2.06
N VAL A 148 8.29 7.04 2.94
CA VAL A 148 7.13 7.91 2.78
C VAL A 148 7.40 9.19 3.59
N SER A 149 7.13 10.35 3.02
CA SER A 149 7.45 11.68 3.56
C SER A 149 6.84 11.97 4.94
N GLY A 150 5.75 11.27 5.31
CA GLY A 150 5.11 11.37 6.62
C GLY A 150 5.78 10.58 7.75
N TRP A 151 6.80 9.77 7.48
CA TRP A 151 7.44 8.94 8.49
C TRP A 151 8.53 9.69 9.27
N THR A 152 8.60 9.43 10.57
CA THR A 152 9.75 9.84 11.38
C THR A 152 10.99 9.01 11.04
N VAL A 153 12.19 9.51 11.37
CA VAL A 153 13.47 8.79 11.15
C VAL A 153 13.45 7.37 11.74
N THR A 154 12.86 7.19 12.93
CA THR A 154 12.75 5.88 13.58
C THR A 154 11.73 4.98 12.89
N GLN A 155 10.59 5.53 12.45
CA GLN A 155 9.59 4.81 11.65
C GLN A 155 10.20 4.36 10.32
N THR A 156 10.85 5.25 9.57
CA THR A 156 11.55 4.94 8.32
C THR A 156 12.55 3.81 8.53
N ALA A 157 13.42 3.90 9.54
CA ALA A 157 14.42 2.87 9.78
C ALA A 157 13.80 1.51 10.18
N ARG A 158 12.70 1.50 10.94
CA ARG A 158 11.98 0.26 11.29
C ARG A 158 11.35 -0.35 10.04
N GLU A 159 10.71 0.48 9.23
CA GLU A 159 9.86 0.04 8.14
C GLU A 159 10.65 -0.40 6.91
N LEU A 160 11.76 0.28 6.60
CA LEU A 160 12.72 -0.18 5.59
C LEU A 160 13.31 -1.55 5.96
N ARG A 161 13.65 -1.79 7.22
CA ARG A 161 14.13 -3.11 7.68
C ARG A 161 13.06 -4.19 7.52
N ARG A 162 11.80 -3.89 7.89
CA ARG A 162 10.67 -4.81 7.69
C ARG A 162 10.51 -5.19 6.22
N ARG A 163 10.49 -4.19 5.32
CA ARG A 163 10.33 -4.38 3.87
C ARG A 163 11.50 -5.14 3.24
N ILE A 164 12.75 -4.87 3.66
CA ILE A 164 13.92 -5.65 3.23
C ILE A 164 13.79 -7.11 3.67
N ALA A 165 13.40 -7.37 4.93
CA ALA A 165 13.22 -8.73 5.43
C ALA A 165 12.12 -9.47 4.65
N GLN A 166 11.01 -8.80 4.32
CA GLN A 166 9.94 -9.39 3.49
C GLN A 166 10.43 -9.73 2.08
N LEU A 167 11.17 -8.83 1.43
CA LEU A 167 11.80 -9.12 0.14
C LEU A 167 12.78 -10.30 0.24
N ASP A 168 13.48 -10.43 1.36
CA ASP A 168 14.48 -11.46 1.56
C ASP A 168 13.89 -12.85 1.84
N LEU A 169 12.67 -12.92 2.38
CA LEU A 169 11.93 -14.17 2.57
C LEU A 169 11.35 -14.71 1.26
N GLU A 170 11.12 -13.85 0.27
CA GLU A 170 10.50 -14.23 -1.00
C GLU A 170 11.57 -14.47 -2.08
N GLU A 171 12.06 -15.71 -2.17
CA GLU A 171 13.11 -16.13 -3.11
C GLU A 171 12.83 -15.70 -4.56
N ARG A 172 11.56 -15.82 -4.99
CA ARG A 172 11.12 -15.39 -6.32
C ARG A 172 11.40 -13.90 -6.56
N ARG A 173 11.16 -13.03 -5.57
CA ARG A 173 11.41 -11.59 -5.71
C ARG A 173 12.90 -11.28 -5.76
N GLN A 174 13.70 -11.91 -4.91
CA GLN A 174 15.15 -11.74 -4.92
C GLN A 174 15.80 -12.14 -6.25
N ALA A 175 15.23 -13.13 -6.95
CA ALA A 175 15.73 -13.55 -8.25
C ALA A 175 15.50 -12.50 -9.36
N THR A 176 14.51 -11.63 -9.23
CA THR A 176 14.15 -10.65 -10.27
C THR A 176 15.02 -9.39 -10.23
N ARG A 177 15.19 -8.75 -11.40
CA ARG A 177 15.87 -7.44 -11.51
C ARG A 177 15.18 -6.36 -10.68
N HIS A 178 13.84 -6.33 -10.67
CA HIS A 178 13.06 -5.35 -9.91
C HIS A 178 13.22 -5.56 -8.41
N GLY A 179 13.15 -6.80 -7.90
CA GLY A 179 13.36 -7.08 -6.48
C GLY A 179 14.77 -6.70 -6.01
N LYS A 180 15.81 -7.01 -6.79
CA LYS A 180 17.20 -6.59 -6.49
C LYS A 180 17.34 -5.07 -6.45
N ALA A 181 16.76 -4.35 -7.42
CA ALA A 181 16.79 -2.90 -7.46
C ALA A 181 16.04 -2.28 -6.25
N CYS A 182 14.88 -2.82 -5.90
CA CYS A 182 14.08 -2.36 -4.77
C CYS A 182 14.82 -2.56 -3.43
N ARG A 183 15.42 -3.74 -3.25
CA ARG A 183 16.25 -4.03 -2.08
C ARG A 183 17.45 -3.08 -1.97
N ALA A 184 18.14 -2.82 -3.08
CA ALA A 184 19.27 -1.90 -3.11
C ALA A 184 18.85 -0.47 -2.74
N ALA A 185 17.69 -0.01 -3.23
CA ALA A 185 17.15 1.31 -2.89
C ALA A 185 16.83 1.44 -1.39
N TYR A 186 16.14 0.46 -0.81
CA TYR A 186 15.86 0.45 0.63
C TYR A 186 17.14 0.41 1.49
N LEU A 187 18.15 -0.35 1.08
CA LEU A 187 19.44 -0.39 1.79
C LEU A 187 20.16 0.95 1.75
N HIS A 188 20.22 1.58 0.57
CA HIS A 188 20.83 2.89 0.39
C HIS A 188 20.15 3.92 1.31
N GLU A 189 18.82 3.96 1.31
CA GLU A 189 18.09 4.91 2.14
C GLU A 189 18.21 4.63 3.64
N LEU A 190 18.25 3.35 4.04
CA LEU A 190 18.48 2.99 5.44
C LEU A 190 19.87 3.44 5.91
N GLN A 191 20.88 3.39 5.04
CA GLN A 191 22.23 3.86 5.35
C GLN A 191 22.28 5.38 5.49
N THR A 192 21.62 6.13 4.61
CA THR A 192 21.58 7.60 4.68
C THR A 192 20.76 8.09 5.89
N THR A 193 19.66 7.41 6.22
CA THR A 193 18.80 7.73 7.38
C THR A 193 19.54 7.61 8.72
N ARG A 194 20.44 6.61 8.86
CA ARG A 194 21.19 6.38 10.12
C ARG A 194 22.21 7.47 10.44
N VAL A 195 22.72 8.19 9.45
CA VAL A 195 23.71 9.26 9.68
C VAL A 195 23.12 10.39 10.54
N GLY A 196 21.78 10.58 10.52
CA GLY A 196 21.08 11.54 11.38
C GLY A 196 20.82 11.08 12.83
N LEU A 197 21.03 9.80 13.17
CA LEU A 197 20.77 9.25 14.51
C LEU A 197 22.03 9.18 15.40
N ARG A 198 23.11 9.91 15.07
CA ARG A 198 24.30 9.95 15.94
C ARG A 198 23.90 10.47 17.32
N VAL A 199 23.96 9.56 18.28
CA VAL A 199 23.66 9.72 19.70
C VAL A 199 24.39 10.95 20.24
N ALA A 200 23.63 11.91 20.79
CA ALA A 200 24.21 13.01 21.53
C ALA A 200 25.09 12.43 22.66
N PRO A 201 26.33 12.90 22.84
CA PRO A 201 27.18 12.40 23.91
C PRO A 201 26.48 12.62 25.24
N SER A 202 26.27 11.53 25.98
CA SER A 202 25.73 11.57 27.34
C SER A 202 26.60 12.50 28.16
N ARG A 203 26.09 13.71 28.44
CA ARG A 203 26.68 14.64 29.40
C ARG A 203 26.60 13.93 30.74
N LYS A 204 27.70 13.30 31.16
CA LYS A 204 27.90 12.94 32.55
C LYS A 204 27.80 14.24 33.36
N ALA A 205 26.73 14.39 34.13
CA ALA A 205 26.68 15.36 35.21
C ALA A 205 27.79 14.94 36.19
N GLY A 206 28.86 15.73 36.22
CA GLY A 206 29.89 15.65 37.23
C GLY A 206 29.37 16.18 38.58
N PRO A 207 30.04 15.78 39.68
CA PRO A 207 29.55 15.84 41.06
C PRO A 207 29.24 17.24 41.57
#